data_AF-A0A948R9G1-F1
#
_entry.id   AF-A0A948R9G1-F1
#
_cell.length_a   1.000
_cell.length_b   1.000
_cell.length_c   1.000
_cell.angle_alpha   90.00
_cell.angle_beta   90.00
_cell.angle_gamma   90.00
#
_symmetry.space_group_name_H-M   'P 1'
#
loop_
_entity.id
_entity.type
_entity.pdbx_description
1 polymer ?
#
loop_
_entity_poly.entity_id
_entity_poly.type
_entity_poly.pdbx_seq_one_letter_code
_entity_poly.pdbx_strand_id
1 'polypeptide(L)'
;SATPFAAATTTSPVGKISIGQFTWKKNMPAIAAAHDIPYVATACPSYFADLIDKVKKAKAVNGPAYIHVLSVCPTGWRCPTNLGIKLGRLAVETGMFPLYEIENGKYKLSLDLPRLRPVNDYFKLQGRFRHLSEDAIAMIQQRLNEEYAKLKEKATESRR
;
A
#
# COMPACT_ATOMS: atom_id res chain seq x y z
N SER A 1 7.31 8.38 7.93
CA SER A 1 7.77 6.98 7.83
C SER A 1 6.86 6.24 6.85
N ALA A 2 7.45 5.44 5.95
CA ALA A 2 6.71 4.56 5.04
C ALA A 2 6.53 3.13 5.60
N THR A 3 7.17 2.86 6.75
CA THR A 3 7.11 1.58 7.46
C THR A 3 5.69 1.32 7.96
N PRO A 4 5.10 0.14 7.69
CA PRO A 4 3.80 -0.23 8.22
C PRO A 4 3.78 -0.30 9.74
N PHE A 5 2.60 -0.11 10.32
CA PHE A 5 2.37 -0.29 11.75
C PHE A 5 2.81 -1.69 12.20
N ALA A 6 3.43 -1.75 13.38
CA ALA A 6 3.98 -2.92 14.03
C ALA A 6 5.04 -3.72 13.24
N ALA A 7 5.59 -3.16 12.15
CA ALA A 7 6.71 -3.77 11.45
C ALA A 7 8.00 -3.67 12.26
N ALA A 8 8.69 -4.80 12.42
CA ALA A 8 10.01 -4.85 13.05
C ALA A 8 11.08 -4.25 12.11
N THR A 9 11.85 -3.29 12.59
CA THR A 9 13.00 -2.70 11.88
C THR A 9 14.17 -2.50 12.83
N THR A 10 15.38 -2.22 12.32
CA THR A 10 16.55 -1.97 13.18
C THR A 10 16.35 -0.78 14.13
N THR A 11 15.69 0.28 13.66
CA THR A 11 15.37 1.48 14.46
C THR A 11 14.08 1.38 15.25
N SER A 12 13.29 0.31 15.05
CA SER A 12 12.08 0.01 15.81
C SER A 12 12.04 -1.49 16.07
N PRO A 13 12.93 -1.99 16.96
CA PRO A 13 13.03 -3.40 17.25
C PRO A 13 11.82 -3.85 18.07
N VAL A 14 11.52 -5.14 17.96
CA VAL A 14 10.49 -5.78 18.78
C VAL A 14 11.11 -6.19 20.11
N GLY A 15 10.40 -5.93 21.20
CA GLY A 15 10.82 -6.30 22.56
C GLY A 15 9.66 -6.24 23.53
N LYS A 16 9.91 -6.47 24.82
CA LYS A 16 8.88 -6.52 25.87
C LYS A 16 7.99 -5.27 25.93
N ILE A 17 8.49 -4.12 25.50
CA ILE A 17 7.82 -2.81 25.56
C ILE A 17 7.55 -2.25 24.15
N SER A 18 7.97 -2.94 23.08
CA SER A 18 7.92 -2.41 21.71
C SER A 18 7.34 -3.45 20.74
N ILE A 19 6.26 -3.06 20.05
CA ILE A 19 5.63 -3.86 18.98
C ILE A 19 6.28 -3.62 17.60
N GLY A 20 7.41 -2.89 17.56
CA GLY A 20 8.02 -2.40 16.33
C GLY A 20 7.57 -0.97 16.02
N GLN A 21 7.27 -0.66 14.76
CA GLN A 21 6.81 0.67 14.37
C GLN A 21 5.45 1.02 15.03
N PHE A 22 5.43 2.02 15.90
CA PHE A 22 4.21 2.44 16.61
C PHE A 22 3.33 3.41 15.81
N THR A 23 3.87 4.07 14.78
CA THR A 23 3.09 4.99 13.93
C THR A 23 2.49 4.28 12.73
N TRP A 24 1.33 4.76 12.30
CA TRP A 24 0.75 4.34 11.03
C TRP A 24 1.54 4.91 9.85
N LYS A 25 1.55 4.16 8.75
CA LYS A 25 2.19 4.58 7.50
C LYS A 25 1.56 5.90 7.02
N LYS A 26 2.39 6.92 6.79
CA LYS A 26 1.94 8.18 6.19
C LYS A 26 1.38 7.92 4.78
N ASN A 27 0.21 8.45 4.48
CA ASN A 27 -0.40 8.36 3.17
C ASN A 27 0.23 9.40 2.21
N MET A 28 1.45 9.10 1.74
CA MET A 28 2.19 10.00 0.85
C MET A 28 1.43 10.36 -0.44
N PRO A 29 0.73 9.43 -1.13
CA PRO A 29 -0.07 9.81 -2.29
C PRO A 29 -1.18 10.82 -1.96
N ALA A 30 -1.88 10.66 -0.83
CA ALA A 30 -2.90 11.63 -0.42
C ALA A 30 -2.30 13.01 -0.09
N ILE A 31 -1.10 13.04 0.52
CA ILE A 31 -0.37 14.29 0.77
C ILE A 31 0.02 14.95 -0.56
N ALA A 32 0.58 14.19 -1.49
CA ALA A 32 0.92 14.67 -2.83
C ALA A 32 -0.30 15.24 -3.57
N ALA A 33 -1.45 14.56 -3.48
CA ALA A 33 -2.70 15.03 -4.07
C ALA A 33 -3.24 16.32 -3.42
N ALA A 34 -3.03 16.50 -2.12
CA ALA A 34 -3.41 17.73 -1.40
C ALA A 34 -2.57 18.96 -1.78
N HIS A 35 -1.46 18.78 -2.49
CA HIS A 35 -0.65 19.85 -3.08
C HIS A 35 -1.03 20.16 -4.54
N ASP A 36 -2.22 19.74 -4.98
CA ASP A 36 -2.74 19.96 -6.34
C ASP A 36 -1.82 19.42 -7.45
N ILE A 37 -1.08 18.34 -7.16
CA ILE A 37 -0.27 17.66 -8.17
C ILE A 37 -1.22 17.06 -9.23
N PRO A 38 -1.06 17.42 -10.53
CA PRO A 38 -2.00 17.02 -11.58
C PRO A 38 -2.19 15.49 -11.72
N TYR A 39 -1.13 14.73 -11.44
CA TYR A 39 -1.17 13.27 -11.50
C TYR A 39 -0.44 12.62 -10.34
N VAL A 40 -1.19 11.84 -9.57
CA VAL A 40 -0.67 11.04 -8.44
C VAL A 40 -1.12 9.59 -8.65
N ALA A 41 -0.21 8.63 -8.57
CA ALA A 41 -0.56 7.22 -8.71
C ALA A 41 0.16 6.33 -7.70
N THR A 42 -0.47 5.21 -7.32
CA THR A 42 0.19 4.11 -6.62
C THR A 42 0.37 2.94 -7.58
N ALA A 43 1.56 2.32 -7.59
CA ALA A 43 1.87 1.24 -8.52
C ALA A 43 2.62 0.10 -7.83
N CYS A 44 2.55 -1.10 -8.41
CA CYS A 44 3.27 -2.28 -7.92
C CYS A 44 3.85 -3.04 -9.12
N PRO A 45 5.16 -3.38 -9.14
CA PRO A 45 5.79 -4.12 -10.23
C PRO A 45 5.15 -5.49 -10.52
N SER A 46 4.43 -6.06 -9.53
CA SER A 46 3.70 -7.31 -9.72
C SER A 46 2.47 -7.18 -10.65
N TYR A 47 2.06 -5.94 -10.92
CA TYR A 47 1.04 -5.55 -11.90
C TYR A 47 1.72 -4.70 -12.99
N PHE A 48 2.57 -5.36 -13.78
CA PHE A 48 3.48 -4.67 -14.70
C PHE A 48 2.76 -3.77 -15.73
N ALA A 49 1.63 -4.23 -16.27
CA ALA A 49 0.86 -3.46 -17.26
C ALA A 49 0.34 -2.15 -16.67
N ASP A 50 -0.27 -2.22 -15.48
CA ASP A 50 -0.74 -1.06 -14.72
C ASP A 50 0.41 -0.08 -14.40
N LEU A 51 1.57 -0.59 -13.98
CA LEU A 51 2.75 0.26 -13.74
C LEU A 51 3.22 0.98 -15.01
N ILE A 52 3.29 0.28 -16.15
CA ILE A 52 3.73 0.87 -17.43
C ILE A 52 2.75 1.96 -17.87
N ASP A 53 1.45 1.69 -17.80
CA ASP A 53 0.42 2.64 -18.23
C ASP A 53 0.42 3.90 -17.35
N LYS A 54 0.60 3.75 -16.04
CA LYS A 54 0.75 4.87 -15.09
C LYS A 54 1.98 5.72 -15.38
N VAL A 55 3.11 5.09 -15.70
CA VAL A 55 4.33 5.81 -16.06
C VAL A 55 4.15 6.58 -17.37
N LYS A 56 3.50 5.98 -18.38
CA LYS A 56 3.19 6.66 -19.64
C LYS A 56 2.29 7.87 -19.43
N LYS A 57 1.24 7.74 -18.62
CA LYS A 57 0.35 8.85 -18.26
C LYS A 57 1.10 9.95 -17.52
N ALA A 58 1.86 9.60 -16.47
CA ALA A 58 2.66 10.56 -15.72
C ALA A 58 3.62 11.37 -16.62
N LYS A 59 4.21 10.73 -17.64
CA LYS A 59 5.08 11.40 -18.61
C LYS A 59 4.32 12.37 -19.52
N ALA A 60 3.05 12.08 -19.82
CA ALA A 60 2.21 12.91 -20.69
C ALA A 60 1.55 14.09 -19.96
N VAL A 61 1.69 14.18 -18.64
CA VAL A 61 1.10 15.24 -17.81
C VAL A 61 1.89 16.53 -17.97
N ASN A 62 1.17 17.63 -18.20
CA ASN A 62 1.74 18.97 -18.20
C ASN A 62 1.89 19.46 -16.75
N GLY A 63 3.01 19.12 -16.11
CA GLY A 63 3.31 19.52 -14.74
C GLY A 63 4.00 18.43 -13.94
N PRO A 64 4.10 18.58 -12.60
CA PRO A 64 4.65 17.55 -11.75
C PRO A 64 3.75 16.32 -11.73
N ALA A 65 4.36 15.13 -11.70
CA ALA A 65 3.66 13.86 -11.53
C ALA A 65 4.34 13.06 -10.42
N TYR A 66 3.54 12.39 -9.58
CA TYR A 66 4.02 11.60 -8.46
C TYR A 66 3.56 10.15 -8.59
N ILE A 67 4.50 9.20 -8.58
CA ILE A 67 4.17 7.77 -8.56
C ILE A 67 4.80 7.14 -7.31
N HIS A 68 3.96 6.57 -6.45
CA HIS A 68 4.39 5.77 -5.32
C HIS A 68 4.44 4.30 -5.72
N VAL A 69 5.65 3.76 -5.90
CA VAL A 69 5.83 2.36 -6.30
C VAL A 69 6.13 1.49 -5.08
N LEU A 70 5.33 0.44 -4.86
CA LEU A 70 5.64 -0.59 -3.88
C LEU A 70 6.77 -1.48 -4.40
N SER A 71 7.91 -1.48 -3.72
CA SER A 71 9.01 -2.39 -4.00
C SER A 71 9.17 -3.38 -2.85
N VAL A 72 9.09 -4.68 -3.17
CA VAL A 72 9.35 -5.76 -2.20
C VAL A 72 10.85 -5.84 -1.96
N CYS A 73 11.26 -5.77 -0.70
CA CYS A 73 12.67 -5.88 -0.31
C CYS A 73 12.87 -7.15 0.52
N PRO A 74 13.37 -8.25 -0.08
CA PRO A 74 13.55 -9.54 0.61
C PRO A 74 14.36 -9.42 1.90
N THR A 75 15.45 -8.66 1.87
CA THR A 75 16.33 -8.41 3.03
C THR A 75 15.59 -7.70 4.16
N GLY A 76 14.90 -6.59 3.85
CA GLY A 76 14.20 -5.80 4.86
C GLY A 76 12.92 -6.45 5.37
N TRP A 77 12.24 -7.24 4.55
CA TRP A 77 10.98 -7.89 4.90
C TRP A 77 11.21 -9.30 5.47
N ARG A 78 12.46 -9.78 5.42
CA ARG A 78 12.89 -11.12 5.86
C ARG A 78 12.04 -12.19 5.19
N CYS A 79 11.99 -12.16 3.86
CA CYS A 79 11.27 -13.13 3.04
C CYS A 79 12.17 -13.70 1.93
N PRO A 80 11.86 -14.90 1.41
CA PRO A 80 12.57 -15.48 0.26
C PRO A 80 12.50 -14.60 -0.99
N THR A 81 13.60 -14.52 -1.74
CA THR A 81 13.74 -13.68 -2.95
C THR A 81 12.77 -14.09 -4.07
N ASN A 82 12.47 -15.38 -4.20
CA ASN A 82 11.52 -15.91 -5.19
C ASN A 82 10.05 -15.53 -4.91
N LEU A 83 9.73 -15.00 -3.72
CA LEU A 83 8.38 -14.59 -3.36
C LEU A 83 8.07 -13.12 -3.69
N GLY A 84 9.00 -12.38 -4.31
CA GLY A 84 8.83 -10.95 -4.59
C GLY A 84 7.51 -10.60 -5.29
N ILE A 85 7.22 -11.25 -6.43
CA ILE A 85 5.98 -11.02 -7.19
C ILE A 85 4.74 -11.44 -6.39
N LYS A 86 4.81 -12.57 -5.67
CA LYS A 86 3.69 -13.07 -4.86
C LYS A 86 3.35 -12.09 -3.74
N LEU A 87 4.35 -11.57 -3.04
CA LEU A 87 4.17 -10.59 -1.96
C LEU A 87 3.63 -9.26 -2.49
N GLY A 88 4.07 -8.81 -3.66
CA GLY A 88 3.54 -7.61 -4.28
C GLY A 88 2.07 -7.74 -4.68
N ARG A 89 1.63 -8.93 -5.16
CA ARG A 89 0.20 -9.23 -5.39
C ARG A 89 -0.59 -9.26 -4.09
N LEU A 90 -0.11 -9.99 -3.10
CA LEU A 90 -0.75 -10.08 -1.79
C LEU A 90 -0.91 -8.70 -1.13
N ALA A 91 0.08 -7.82 -1.25
CA ALA A 91 -0.02 -6.46 -0.70
C ALA A 91 -1.21 -5.68 -1.30
N VAL A 92 -1.52 -5.89 -2.58
CA VAL A 92 -2.67 -5.25 -3.25
C VAL A 92 -3.97 -5.97 -2.89
N GLU A 93 -3.99 -7.31 -2.96
CA GLU A 93 -5.17 -8.14 -2.65
C GLU A 93 -5.67 -7.97 -1.21
N THR A 94 -4.78 -7.76 -0.25
CA THR A 94 -5.15 -7.54 1.17
C THR A 94 -5.41 -6.07 1.49
N GLY A 95 -5.31 -5.16 0.52
CA GLY A 95 -5.52 -3.72 0.71
C GLY A 95 -4.39 -3.00 1.47
N MET A 96 -3.27 -3.66 1.76
CA MET A 96 -2.09 -3.02 2.38
C MET A 96 -1.47 -1.95 1.48
N PHE A 97 -1.61 -2.13 0.17
CA PHE A 97 -1.16 -1.18 -0.84
C PHE A 97 -2.16 -1.15 -2.01
N PRO A 98 -3.25 -0.37 -1.90
CA PRO A 98 -4.24 -0.28 -2.98
C PRO A 98 -3.63 0.41 -4.20
N LEU A 99 -4.01 -0.06 -5.39
CA LEU A 99 -3.60 0.51 -6.68
C LEU A 99 -4.67 1.47 -7.19
N TYR A 100 -4.30 2.74 -7.33
CA TYR A 100 -5.19 3.80 -7.80
C TYR A 100 -4.42 4.95 -8.43
N GLU A 101 -5.16 5.80 -9.12
CA GLU A 101 -4.72 7.04 -9.75
C GLU A 101 -5.57 8.19 -9.21
N ILE A 102 -4.99 9.38 -9.16
CA ILE A 102 -5.67 10.65 -8.92
C ILE A 102 -5.26 11.56 -10.07
N GLU A 103 -6.24 11.92 -10.90
CA GLU A 103 -6.04 12.81 -12.05
C GLU A 103 -6.84 14.10 -11.77
N ASN A 104 -6.14 15.22 -11.57
CA ASN A 104 -6.74 16.53 -11.25
C ASN A 104 -7.79 16.44 -10.11
N GLY A 105 -7.42 15.79 -9.01
CA GLY A 105 -8.29 15.60 -7.84
C GLY A 105 -9.32 14.46 -7.96
N LYS A 106 -9.50 13.85 -9.14
CA LYS A 106 -10.44 12.74 -9.36
C LYS A 106 -9.79 11.39 -9.11
N TYR A 107 -10.36 10.61 -8.21
CA TYR A 107 -9.84 9.30 -7.81
C TYR A 107 -10.33 8.20 -8.76
N LYS A 108 -9.42 7.30 -9.13
CA LYS A 108 -9.73 6.12 -9.94
C LYS A 108 -9.00 4.90 -9.39
N LEU A 109 -9.74 3.91 -8.91
CA LEU A 109 -9.16 2.60 -8.57
C LEU A 109 -8.73 1.87 -9.83
N SER A 110 -7.50 1.34 -9.84
CA SER A 110 -7.00 0.47 -10.91
C SER A 110 -7.57 -0.93 -10.80
N LEU A 111 -7.74 -1.41 -9.56
CA LEU A 111 -8.37 -2.70 -9.25
C LEU A 111 -9.46 -2.48 -8.22
N ASP A 112 -10.70 -2.72 -8.64
CA ASP A 112 -11.85 -2.78 -7.73
C ASP A 112 -11.99 -4.22 -7.24
N LEU A 113 -11.59 -4.45 -6.00
CA LEU A 113 -11.71 -5.74 -5.34
C LEU A 113 -13.04 -5.75 -4.56
N PRO A 114 -13.97 -6.67 -4.85
CA PRO A 114 -15.24 -6.74 -4.13
C PRO A 114 -15.04 -7.07 -2.65
N ARG A 115 -14.00 -7.85 -2.33
CA ARG A 115 -13.61 -8.20 -0.97
C ARG A 115 -12.09 -8.28 -0.86
N LEU A 116 -11.54 -7.66 0.18
CA LEU A 116 -10.12 -7.78 0.51
C LEU A 116 -9.79 -9.17 1.06
N ARG A 117 -8.64 -9.69 0.66
CA ARG A 117 -8.08 -10.91 1.20
C ARG A 117 -7.61 -10.69 2.66
N PRO A 118 -7.65 -11.71 3.53
CA PRO A 118 -7.10 -11.60 4.88
C PRO A 118 -5.62 -11.16 4.88
N VAL A 119 -5.30 -10.09 5.61
CA VAL A 119 -3.95 -9.51 5.70
C VAL A 119 -2.94 -10.49 6.29
N ASN A 120 -3.41 -11.48 7.04
CA ASN A 120 -2.59 -12.55 7.59
C ASN A 120 -1.86 -13.35 6.49
N ASP A 121 -2.46 -13.51 5.30
CA ASP A 121 -1.82 -14.19 4.16
C ASP A 121 -0.59 -13.44 3.66
N TYR A 122 -0.59 -12.11 3.79
CA TYR A 122 0.56 -11.26 3.50
C TYR A 122 1.59 -11.33 4.64
N PHE A 123 1.16 -11.24 5.90
CA PHE A 123 2.06 -11.21 7.06
C PHE A 123 2.81 -12.52 7.31
N LYS A 124 2.17 -13.68 7.14
CA LYS A 124 2.79 -15.01 7.35
C LYS A 124 4.07 -15.23 6.56
N LEU A 125 4.20 -14.59 5.40
CA LEU A 125 5.34 -14.73 4.50
C LEU A 125 6.49 -13.77 4.79
N GLN A 126 6.36 -12.89 5.80
CA GLN A 126 7.32 -11.83 6.12
C GLN A 126 7.83 -11.96 7.55
N GLY A 127 9.14 -12.10 7.73
CA GLY A 127 9.75 -12.22 9.05
C GLY A 127 9.55 -10.99 9.96
N ARG A 128 9.31 -9.80 9.38
CA ARG A 128 9.10 -8.55 10.13
C ARG A 128 7.77 -8.43 10.89
N PHE A 129 6.86 -9.39 10.73
CA PHE A 129 5.55 -9.44 11.38
C PHE A 129 5.32 -10.71 12.20
N ARG A 130 6.36 -11.54 12.38
CA ARG A 130 6.24 -12.83 13.10
C ARG A 130 5.80 -12.71 14.56
N HIS A 131 5.98 -11.54 15.17
CA HIS A 131 5.65 -11.26 16.57
C HIS A 131 4.23 -10.73 16.77
N LEU A 132 3.46 -10.47 15.71
CA LEU A 132 2.12 -9.94 15.84
C LEU A 132 1.16 -10.98 16.43
N SER A 133 0.37 -10.56 17.42
CA SER A 133 -0.75 -11.33 17.93
C SER A 133 -1.93 -11.32 16.96
N GLU A 134 -2.85 -12.26 17.11
CA GLU A 134 -4.08 -12.32 16.31
C GLU A 134 -4.93 -11.04 16.48
N ASP A 135 -5.02 -10.50 17.69
CA ASP A 135 -5.73 -9.24 17.97
C ASP A 135 -5.13 -8.05 17.20
N ALA A 136 -3.79 -7.96 17.15
CA ALA A 136 -3.12 -6.90 16.40
C ALA A 136 -3.38 -7.04 14.89
N ILE A 137 -3.39 -8.27 14.38
CA ILE A 137 -3.71 -8.56 12.97
C ILE A 137 -5.18 -8.19 12.68
N ALA A 138 -6.11 -8.51 13.58
CA ALA A 138 -7.53 -8.17 13.44
C ALA A 138 -7.75 -6.65 13.42
N MET A 139 -7.10 -5.91 14.32
CA MET A 139 -7.13 -4.45 14.34
C MET A 139 -6.60 -3.85 13.02
N ILE A 140 -5.48 -4.37 12.51
CA ILE A 140 -4.94 -3.93 11.22
C ILE A 140 -5.92 -4.24 10.08
N GLN A 141 -6.50 -5.44 10.06
CA GLN A 141 -7.49 -5.83 9.05
C GLN A 141 -8.70 -4.91 9.03
N GLN A 142 -9.27 -4.59 10.20
CA GLN A 142 -10.40 -3.68 10.30
C GLN A 142 -10.05 -2.31 9.72
N ARG A 143 -8.89 -1.76 10.09
CA ARG A 143 -8.43 -0.47 9.58
C ARG A 143 -8.25 -0.48 8.06
N LEU A 144 -7.69 -1.55 7.50
CA LEU A 144 -7.52 -1.69 6.05
C LEU A 144 -8.88 -1.71 5.33
N ASN A 145 -9.87 -2.40 5.89
CA ASN A 145 -11.22 -2.43 5.35
C ASN A 145 -11.85 -1.03 5.34
N GLU A 146 -11.74 -0.28 6.45
CA GLU A 146 -12.24 1.09 6.56
C GLU A 146 -11.57 2.04 5.55
N GLU A 147 -10.24 2.01 5.45
CA GLU A 147 -9.50 2.89 4.54
C GLU A 147 -9.76 2.53 3.06
N TYR A 148 -9.90 1.24 2.75
CA TYR A 148 -10.25 0.80 1.39
C TYR A 148 -11.69 1.20 1.02
N ALA A 149 -12.64 1.10 1.95
CA ALA A 149 -14.01 1.55 1.73
C ALA A 149 -14.07 3.06 1.43
N LYS A 150 -13.37 3.89 2.23
CA LYS A 150 -13.26 5.35 1.97
C LYS A 150 -12.64 5.65 0.61
N LEU A 151 -11.60 4.90 0.22
CA LEU A 151 -10.96 5.08 -1.09
C LEU A 151 -11.92 4.71 -2.23
N LYS A 152 -12.69 3.64 -2.06
CA LYS A 152 -13.69 3.19 -3.04
C LYS A 152 -14.84 4.19 -3.18
N GLU A 153 -15.30 4.77 -2.09
CA GLU A 153 -16.30 5.84 -2.08
C GLU A 153 -15.81 7.06 -2.88
N LYS A 154 -14.60 7.57 -2.58
CA LYS A 154 -13.97 8.67 -3.34
C LYS A 154 -13.85 8.38 -4.83
N ALA A 155 -13.48 7.15 -5.18
CA ALA A 155 -13.38 6.72 -6.57
C ALA A 155 -14.74 6.59 -7.26
N THR A 156 -15.81 6.33 -6.50
CA THR A 156 -17.19 6.28 -7.01
C THR A 156 -17.75 7.68 -7.20
N GLU A 157 -17.52 8.59 -6.24
CA GLU A 157 -17.91 10.00 -6.33
C GLU A 157 -17.24 10.70 -7.51
N SER A 158 -15.97 10.41 -7.76
CA SER A 158 -15.21 11.01 -8.88
C SER A 158 -15.68 10.55 -10.27
N ARG A 159 -16.52 9.51 -10.34
CA ARG A 159 -17.15 9.03 -11.59
C ARG A 159 -18.52 9.66 -11.86
N ARG A 160 -19.13 10.31 -10.87
CA ARG A 160 -20.38 11.07 -11.02
C ARG A 160 -20.07 12.47 -11.55
#